data_AF-A0A496W3D7-F1
#
_entry.id   AF-A0A496W3D7-F1
#
_cell.length_a   1.000
_cell.length_b   1.000
_cell.length_c   1.000
_cell.angle_alpha   90.00
_cell.angle_beta   90.00
_cell.angle_gamma   90.00
#
_symmetry.space_group_name_H-M   'P 1'
#
loop_
_entity.id
_entity.type
_entity.pdbx_description
1 polymer ?
#
loop_
_entity_poly.entity_id
_entity_poly.type
_entity_poly.pdbx_seq_one_letter_code
_entity_poly.pdbx_strand_id
1 'polypeptide(L)'
;MGTRAKIRIENGDKYLCSKYFNMDGHVENWAPILIAALNQTTPSAILKNRQLLKFMFDDYERDDYLDYLCEVDISDDDYKITIYGYEKKLLFEGTLDEFSEKYDEIY
;
A
#
# COMPACT_ATOMS: atom_id res chain seq x y z
N MET A 1 17.46 14.68 1.51
CA MET A 1 17.49 13.23 1.24
C MET A 1 16.04 12.84 1.02
N GLY A 2 15.69 12.19 -0.10
CA GLY A 2 14.29 11.89 -0.40
C GLY A 2 13.81 10.68 0.42
N THR A 3 12.61 10.78 0.99
CA THR A 3 11.93 9.68 1.69
C THR A 3 11.40 8.68 0.67
N ARG A 4 11.67 7.39 0.88
CA ARG A 4 11.29 6.29 -0.01
C ARG A 4 10.18 5.46 0.60
N ALA A 5 9.17 5.15 -0.21
CA ALA A 5 8.08 4.28 0.21
C ALA A 5 7.74 3.23 -0.84
N LYS A 6 7.25 2.09 -0.38
CA LYS A 6 6.65 1.06 -1.23
C LYS A 6 5.27 0.72 -0.69
N ILE A 7 4.29 0.67 -1.58
CA ILE A 7 2.97 0.11 -1.28
C ILE A 7 2.90 -1.24 -1.99
N ARG A 8 2.66 -2.31 -1.26
CA ARG A 8 2.50 -3.68 -1.75
C ARG A 8 1.04 -4.10 -1.58
N ILE A 9 0.48 -4.70 -2.61
CA ILE A 9 -0.83 -5.36 -2.53
C ILE A 9 -0.61 -6.86 -2.60
N GLU A 10 -1.20 -7.58 -1.66
CA GLU A 10 -1.07 -9.02 -1.52
C GLU A 10 -2.42 -9.66 -1.21
N ASN A 11 -2.52 -10.96 -1.49
CA ASN A 11 -3.66 -11.77 -1.09
C ASN A 11 -3.13 -12.91 -0.21
N GLY A 12 -3.16 -12.69 1.11
CA GLY A 12 -2.38 -13.45 2.07
C GLY A 12 -0.90 -13.37 1.67
N ASP A 13 -0.21 -14.50 1.61
CA ASP A 13 1.21 -14.54 1.26
C ASP A 13 1.52 -14.34 -0.25
N LYS A 14 0.52 -14.01 -1.08
CA LYS A 14 0.69 -13.92 -2.54
C LYS A 14 0.78 -12.47 -3.02
N TYR A 15 1.99 -12.08 -3.43
CA TYR A 15 2.24 -10.81 -4.10
C TYR A 15 1.41 -10.63 -5.38
N LEU A 16 0.70 -9.50 -5.45
CA LEU A 16 -0.06 -9.07 -6.63
C LEU A 16 0.66 -7.96 -7.38
N CYS A 17 0.96 -6.83 -6.74
CA CYS A 17 1.66 -5.71 -7.37
C CYS A 17 2.24 -4.77 -6.31
N SER A 18 3.07 -3.81 -6.74
CA SER A 18 3.55 -2.76 -5.84
C SER A 18 3.78 -1.43 -6.55
N LYS A 19 3.63 -0.34 -5.82
CA LYS A 19 4.02 0.99 -6.27
C LYS A 19 5.17 1.52 -5.42
N TYR A 20 6.21 2.00 -6.08
CA TYR A 20 7.39 2.55 -5.42
C TYR A 20 7.45 4.08 -5.58
N PHE A 21 7.80 4.78 -4.49
CA PHE A 21 7.98 6.22 -4.42
C PHE A 21 9.45 6.52 -4.08
N ASN A 22 10.18 7.13 -5.02
CA ASN A 22 11.61 7.50 -4.85
C ASN A 22 11.82 8.80 -4.07
N MET A 23 10.81 9.67 -4.04
CA MET A 23 10.76 10.94 -3.33
C MET A 23 9.37 11.07 -2.72
N ASP A 24 9.26 11.81 -1.61
CA ASP A 24 7.99 12.10 -0.93
C ASP A 24 7.25 10.87 -0.38
N GLY A 25 7.97 9.81 0.01
CA GLY A 25 7.42 8.59 0.57
C GLY A 25 6.78 8.70 1.97
N HIS A 26 6.66 9.90 2.53
CA HIS A 26 5.91 10.08 3.78
C HIS A 26 4.44 9.65 3.59
N VAL A 27 3.89 8.99 4.61
CA VAL A 27 2.56 8.35 4.53
C VAL A 27 1.49 9.36 4.11
N GLU A 28 1.56 10.57 4.66
CA GLU A 28 0.63 11.67 4.42
C GLU A 28 0.56 12.09 2.94
N ASN A 29 1.64 11.88 2.17
CA ASN A 29 1.69 12.28 0.77
C ASN A 29 1.00 11.30 -0.19
N TRP A 30 0.92 10.01 0.17
CA TRP A 30 0.39 8.97 -0.71
C TRP A 30 -0.87 8.28 -0.16
N ALA A 31 -1.13 8.37 1.15
CA ALA A 31 -2.27 7.73 1.79
C ALA A 31 -3.62 8.17 1.20
N PRO A 32 -3.90 9.47 0.96
CA PRO A 32 -5.20 9.88 0.40
C PRO A 32 -5.49 9.27 -0.98
N ILE A 33 -4.46 9.14 -1.83
CA ILE A 33 -4.61 8.54 -3.16
C ILE A 33 -4.87 7.02 -3.05
N LEU A 34 -4.20 6.34 -2.11
CA LEU A 34 -4.45 4.93 -1.84
C LEU A 34 -5.87 4.71 -1.31
N ILE A 35 -6.30 5.50 -0.33
CA ILE A 35 -7.64 5.45 0.26
C ILE A 35 -8.70 5.64 -0.82
N ALA A 36 -8.58 6.70 -1.63
CA ALA A 36 -9.51 6.97 -2.72
C ALA A 36 -9.59 5.82 -3.74
N ALA A 37 -8.45 5.19 -4.06
CA ALA A 37 -8.41 4.04 -4.97
C ALA A 37 -9.05 2.79 -4.36
N LEU A 38 -8.77 2.47 -3.09
CA LEU A 38 -9.33 1.31 -2.40
C LEU A 38 -10.85 1.44 -2.19
N ASN A 39 -11.34 2.66 -1.92
CA ASN A 39 -12.77 2.96 -1.83
C ASN A 39 -13.54 2.82 -3.15
N GLN A 40 -12.85 2.86 -4.30
CA GLN A 40 -13.45 2.73 -5.63
C GLN A 40 -13.32 1.33 -6.23
N THR A 41 -12.68 0.41 -5.52
CA THR A 41 -12.45 -0.96 -5.97
C THR A 41 -12.82 -1.94 -4.85
N THR A 42 -12.76 -3.23 -5.16
CA THR A 42 -12.95 -4.30 -4.18
C THR A 42 -11.82 -5.32 -4.29
N PRO A 43 -11.54 -6.11 -3.24
CA PRO A 43 -10.62 -7.25 -3.31
C PRO A 43 -10.86 -8.16 -4.53
N SER A 44 -12.12 -8.50 -4.80
CA SER A 44 -12.51 -9.34 -5.95
C SER A 44 -12.17 -8.70 -7.30
N ALA A 45 -12.39 -7.39 -7.46
CA ALA A 45 -12.05 -6.65 -8.67
C ALA A 45 -10.52 -6.57 -8.89
N ILE A 46 -9.75 -6.39 -7.82
CA ILE A 46 -8.28 -6.42 -7.85
C ILE A 46 -7.80 -7.80 -8.32
N LEU A 47 -8.34 -8.89 -7.75
CA LEU A 47 -7.96 -10.26 -8.10
C LEU A 47 -8.29 -10.61 -9.55
N LYS A 48 -9.43 -10.13 -10.06
CA LYS A 48 -9.82 -10.30 -11.48
C LYS A 48 -8.82 -9.62 -12.42
N ASN A 49 -8.24 -8.49 -12.01
CA ASN A 49 -7.31 -7.69 -12.81
C ASN A 49 -5.83 -7.92 -12.47
N ARG A 50 -5.50 -8.91 -11.63
CA ARG A 50 -4.14 -9.11 -11.10
C ARG A 50 -3.04 -9.19 -12.16
N GLN A 51 -3.31 -9.80 -13.32
CA GLN A 51 -2.33 -9.91 -14.39
C GLN A 51 -2.01 -8.55 -15.03
N LEU A 52 -3.04 -7.71 -15.20
CA LEU A 52 -2.86 -6.35 -15.68
C LEU A 52 -2.09 -5.50 -14.66
N LEU A 53 -2.42 -5.64 -13.38
CA LEU A 53 -1.71 -4.93 -12.31
C LEU A 53 -0.23 -5.34 -12.24
N LYS A 54 0.09 -6.64 -12.36
CA LYS A 54 1.47 -7.12 -12.48
C LYS A 54 2.20 -6.47 -13.64
N PHE A 55 1.58 -6.46 -14.82
CA PHE A 55 2.17 -5.84 -16.00
C PHE A 55 2.47 -4.34 -15.82
N MET A 56 1.61 -3.61 -15.11
CA MET A 56 1.72 -2.16 -14.92
C MET A 56 2.68 -1.73 -13.81
N PHE A 57 2.96 -2.59 -12.84
CA PHE A 57 3.54 -2.22 -11.54
C PHE A 57 4.63 -3.17 -11.05
N ASP A 58 5.31 -3.87 -11.97
CA ASP A 58 6.39 -4.78 -11.61
C ASP A 58 7.64 -4.00 -11.13
N ASP A 59 8.04 -4.22 -9.87
CA ASP A 59 9.35 -3.81 -9.36
C ASP A 59 9.87 -4.89 -8.41
N TYR A 60 10.70 -5.77 -8.98
CA TYR A 60 11.03 -7.07 -8.42
C TYR A 60 11.90 -6.98 -7.16
N GLU A 61 12.77 -5.97 -6.97
CA GLU A 61 13.84 -6.06 -5.95
C GLU A 61 14.43 -4.73 -5.47
N ARG A 62 13.70 -3.91 -4.69
CA ARG A 62 14.31 -2.77 -3.95
C ARG A 62 13.60 -2.47 -2.62
N ASP A 63 13.49 -3.47 -1.75
CA ASP A 63 13.09 -3.20 -0.37
C ASP A 63 14.27 -2.63 0.46
N ASP A 64 15.49 -2.74 -0.06
CA ASP A 64 16.67 -2.14 0.55
C ASP A 64 16.55 -0.61 0.57
N TYR A 65 16.69 -0.03 1.77
CA TYR A 65 16.64 1.41 2.03
C TYR A 65 15.24 2.05 1.87
N LEU A 66 14.16 1.31 2.16
CA LEU A 66 12.83 1.90 2.34
C LEU A 66 12.72 2.63 3.70
N ASP A 67 12.19 3.85 3.68
CA ASP A 67 11.78 4.56 4.88
C ASP A 67 10.39 4.11 5.34
N TYR A 68 9.53 3.74 4.38
CA TYR A 68 8.20 3.21 4.65
C TYR A 68 7.85 2.02 3.75
N LEU A 69 7.19 1.03 4.32
CA LEU A 69 6.56 -0.08 3.61
C LEU A 69 5.10 -0.14 4.04
N CYS A 70 4.19 -0.02 3.08
CA CYS A 70 2.77 -0.23 3.26
C CYS A 70 2.40 -1.57 2.61
N GLU A 71 1.72 -2.43 3.36
CA GLU A 71 1.18 -3.70 2.89
C GLU A 71 -0.34 -3.63 2.98
N VAL A 72 -1.00 -3.95 1.87
CA VAL A 72 -2.46 -4.01 1.75
C VAL A 72 -2.80 -5.46 1.44
N ASP A 73 -3.28 -6.17 2.46
CA ASP A 73 -3.79 -7.53 2.32
C ASP A 73 -5.27 -7.49 1.92
N ILE A 74 -5.59 -8.26 0.91
CA ILE A 74 -6.93 -8.41 0.32
C ILE A 74 -7.43 -9.86 0.37
N SER A 75 -6.90 -10.69 1.27
CA SER A 75 -7.33 -12.09 1.44
C SER A 75 -8.75 -12.22 1.94
N ASP A 76 -9.19 -11.25 2.74
CA ASP A 76 -10.55 -11.17 3.27
C ASP A 76 -11.44 -10.32 2.34
N ASP A 77 -12.75 -10.30 2.59
CA ASP A 77 -13.70 -9.45 1.84
C ASP A 77 -13.51 -7.94 2.10
N ASP A 78 -12.50 -7.57 2.89
CA ASP A 78 -12.11 -6.21 3.25
C ASP A 78 -10.57 -6.05 3.22
N TYR A 79 -10.10 -4.82 3.39
CA TYR A 79 -8.69 -4.47 3.35
C TYR A 79 -8.08 -4.48 4.76
N LYS A 80 -6.96 -5.19 4.92
CA LYS A 80 -6.07 -5.01 6.06
C LYS A 80 -4.85 -4.21 5.61
N ILE A 81 -4.59 -3.09 6.27
CA ILE A 81 -3.51 -2.17 5.93
C ILE A 81 -2.49 -2.16 7.06
N THR A 82 -1.23 -2.43 6.72
CA THR A 82 -0.10 -2.40 7.64
C THR A 82 0.95 -1.43 7.12
N ILE A 83 1.45 -0.54 7.98
CA ILE A 83 2.54 0.38 7.65
C ILE A 83 3.72 0.15 8.59
N TYR A 84 4.85 -0.15 7.99
CA TYR A 84 6.15 -0.17 8.62
C TYR A 84 6.93 1.09 8.24
N GLY A 85 7.62 1.67 9.21
CA GLY A 85 8.63 2.70 9.00
C GLY A 85 10.04 2.10 8.90
N TYR A 86 11.03 2.97 9.03
CA TYR A 86 12.45 2.62 9.09
C TYR A 86 12.72 1.46 10.06
N GLU A 87 13.63 0.56 9.68
CA GLU A 87 13.96 -0.67 10.43
C GLU A 87 12.75 -1.59 10.71
N LYS A 88 11.72 -1.54 9.86
CA LYS A 88 10.48 -2.31 10.00
C LYS A 88 9.71 -2.01 11.29
N LYS A 89 9.85 -0.80 11.83
CA LYS A 89 9.05 -0.37 12.98
C LYS A 89 7.58 -0.27 12.57
N LEU A 90 6.69 -1.00 13.25
CA LEU A 90 5.25 -0.88 13.02
C LEU A 90 4.76 0.54 13.38
N LEU A 91 4.09 1.21 12.43
CA LEU A 91 3.51 2.54 12.59
C LEU A 91 1.98 2.53 12.58
N PHE A 92 1.39 1.56 11.88
CA PHE A 92 -0.05 1.38 11.76
C PHE A 92 -0.37 -0.07 11.37
N GLU A 93 -1.44 -0.61 11.92
CA GLU A 93 -2.10 -1.85 11.47
C GLU A 93 -3.60 -1.65 11.73
N GLY A 94 -4.44 -1.86 10.73
CA GLY A 94 -5.88 -1.64 10.86
C GLY A 94 -6.66 -1.87 9.56
N THR A 95 -7.95 -1.54 9.58
CA THR A 95 -8.83 -1.60 8.40
C THR A 95 -8.66 -0.37 7.50
N LEU A 96 -9.29 -0.38 6.32
CA LEU A 96 -9.37 0.82 5.46
C LEU A 96 -10.06 2.00 6.16
N ASP A 97 -11.11 1.74 6.95
CA ASP A 97 -11.82 2.79 7.69
C ASP A 97 -10.90 3.45 8.73
N GLU A 98 -10.23 2.65 9.57
CA GLU A 98 -9.28 3.16 10.57
C GLU A 98 -8.08 3.88 9.92
N PHE A 99 -7.64 3.40 8.75
CA PHE A 99 -6.59 4.03 7.98
C PHE A 99 -7.03 5.39 7.44
N SER A 100 -8.27 5.47 6.94
CA SER A 100 -8.87 6.70 6.43
C SER A 100 -9.05 7.73 7.54
N GLU A 101 -9.57 7.32 8.71
CA GLU A 101 -9.70 8.22 9.86
C GLU A 101 -8.37 8.86 10.29
N LYS A 102 -7.25 8.14 10.11
CA LYS A 102 -5.93 8.60 10.53
C LYS A 102 -5.19 9.43 9.48
N TYR A 103 -5.37 9.14 8.19
CA TYR A 103 -4.53 9.68 7.12
C TYR A 103 -5.29 10.34 5.96
N ASP A 104 -6.62 10.32 5.95
CA ASP A 104 -7.45 11.08 5.01
C ASP A 104 -7.53 12.55 5.46
N GLU A 105 -6.39 13.24 5.42
CA GLU A 105 -6.38 14.70 5.52
C GLU A 105 -6.88 15.25 4.17
N ILE A 106 -8.19 15.32 4.00
CA ILE A 106 -8.82 16.05 2.89
C ILE A 106 -8.37 17.52 3.00
N TYR A 107 -7.40 17.91 2.16
CA TYR A 107 -7.03 19.31 1.91
C TYR A 107 -7.71 19.82 0.63
#